data_AF-A0A1H3QKU9-F1
#
_entry.id   AF-A0A1H3QKU9-F1
#
_cell.length_a   1.000
_cell.length_b   1.000
_cell.length_c   1.000
_cell.angle_alpha   90.00
_cell.angle_beta   90.00
_cell.angle_gamma   90.00
#
_symmetry.space_group_name_H-M   'P 1'
#
loop_
_entity.id
_entity.type
_entity.pdbx_description
1 polymer ?
#
loop_
_entity_poly.entity_id
_entity_poly.type
_entity_poly.pdbx_seq_one_letter_code
_entity_poly.pdbx_strand_id
1 'polypeptide(L)' 'MLVMGQRLAHDVGDYTRLGKRILRNEGLAWGLVEIDAIETVSGAGQKA' A
#
# COMPACT_ATOMS: atom_id res chain seq x y z
N MET A 1 12.60 -22.06 -9.89
CA MET A 1 11.46 -21.29 -9.35
C MET A 1 11.38 -20.00 -10.13
N LEU A 2 10.27 -19.74 -10.82
CA LEU A 2 10.05 -18.49 -11.55
C LEU A 2 9.15 -17.61 -10.70
N VAL A 3 9.55 -16.35 -10.51
CA VAL A 3 8.75 -15.35 -9.82
C VAL A 3 8.06 -14.52 -10.89
N MET A 4 6.73 -14.53 -10.87
CA MET A 4 5.91 -13.69 -11.74
C MET A 4 5.14 -12.71 -10.86
N GLY A 5 5.13 -11.43 -11.23
CA GLY A 5 4.43 -10.36 -10.52
C GLY A 5 3.80 -9.38 -11.49
N GLN A 6 2.62 -8.86 -11.14
CA GLN A 6 1.95 -7.80 -11.89
C GLN A 6 2.56 -6.44 -11.57
N ARG A 7 2.61 -5.55 -12.56
CA ARG A 7 3.04 -4.16 -12.38
C ARG A 7 1.82 -3.25 -12.50
N LEU A 8 1.31 -2.81 -11.36
CA LEU A 8 0.16 -1.91 -11.28
C LEU A 8 0.63 -0.46 -11.13
N ALA A 9 -0.17 0.49 -11.64
CA ALA A 9 0.05 1.93 -11.43
C ALA A 9 -0.09 2.34 -9.95
N HIS A 10 -0.84 1.56 -9.19
CA HIS A 10 -1.05 1.70 -7.75
C HIS A 10 -0.76 0.38 -7.06
N ASP A 11 0.13 0.40 -6.08
CA ASP A 11 0.51 -0.79 -5.34
C ASP A 11 0.81 -0.49 -3.86
N VAL A 12 0.45 -1.45 -3.01
CA VAL A 12 0.55 -1.36 -1.55
C VAL A 12 1.19 -2.63 -1.02
N GLY A 13 2.21 -2.50 -0.18
CA GLY A 13 2.91 -3.64 0.40
C GLY A 13 3.13 -3.49 1.90
N ASP A 14 2.96 -4.58 2.64
CA ASP A 14 3.17 -4.62 4.08
C ASP A 14 4.48 -5.31 4.45
N TYR A 15 5.27 -4.64 5.28
CA TYR A 15 6.42 -5.18 5.96
C TYR A 15 6.05 -5.51 7.40
N THR A 16 5.32 -6.60 7.62
CA THR A 16 4.73 -6.96 8.93
C THR A 16 5.77 -7.05 10.05
N ARG A 17 6.98 -7.55 9.76
CA ARG A 17 8.08 -7.63 10.75
C ARG A 17 8.61 -6.25 11.17
N LEU A 18 8.42 -5.24 10.34
CA LEU A 18 8.86 -3.87 10.57
C LEU A 18 7.73 -2.96 11.02
N GLY A 19 6.48 -3.43 11.02
CA GLY A 19 5.32 -2.60 11.34
C GLY A 19 5.09 -1.47 10.33
N LYS A 20 5.51 -1.63 9.06
CA LYS A 20 5.42 -0.57 8.04
C LYS A 20 4.65 -0.99 6.79
N ARG A 21 4.08 0.01 6.10
CA ARG A 21 3.42 -0.12 4.80
C ARG A 21 4.04 0.82 3.78
N ILE A 22 4.32 0.30 2.57
CA ILE A 22 4.78 1.09 1.43
C ILE A 22 3.62 1.40 0.48
N LEU A 23 3.57 2.64 0.00
CA LEU A 23 2.60 3.16 -0.96
C LEU A 23 3.35 3.55 -2.24
N ARG A 24 3.06 2.85 -3.34
CA ARG A 24 3.67 3.07 -4.65
C ARG A 24 2.59 3.48 -5.64
N ASN A 25 2.48 4.79 -5.84
CA ASN A 25 1.54 5.38 -6.79
C ASN A 25 2.32 6.05 -7.93
N GLU A 26 1.92 5.80 -9.17
CA GLU A 26 2.51 6.43 -10.35
C GLU A 26 2.42 7.96 -10.26
N GLY A 27 3.51 8.64 -10.60
CA GLY A 27 3.59 10.11 -10.55
C GLY A 27 3.77 10.71 -9.14
N LEU A 28 3.79 9.89 -8.08
CA LEU A 28 4.04 10.33 -6.71
C LEU A 28 5.33 9.72 -6.17
N ALA A 29 5.98 10.44 -5.25
CA ALA A 29 7.07 9.88 -4.47
C ALA A 29 6.56 8.69 -3.65
N TRP A 30 7.39 7.66 -3.48
CA TRP A 30 7.01 6.50 -2.70
C TRP A 30 6.88 6.87 -1.23
N GLY A 31 5.74 6.53 -0.64
CA GLY A 31 5.47 6.74 0.78
C GLY A 31 5.79 5.49 1.58
N LEU A 32 6.42 5.65 2.74
CA LEU A 32 6.59 4.59 3.73
C LEU A 32 6.02 5.08 5.06
N VAL A 33 5.06 4.35 5.61
CA VAL A 33 4.33 4.74 6.82
C VAL A 33 4.37 3.63 7.86
N GLU A 34 4.35 4.01 9.13
CA GLU A 34 4.10 3.05 10.22
C GLU A 34 2.64 2.59 10.19
N ILE A 35 2.40 1.31 10.44
CA ILE A 35 1.07 0.71 10.46
C ILE A 35 0.23 1.33 11.58
N ASP A 36 0.83 1.64 12.73
CA ASP A 36 0.14 2.23 13.88
C ASP A 36 -0.35 3.67 13.63
N ALA A 37 0.16 4.33 12.58
CA ALA A 37 -0.28 5.66 12.17
C ALA A 37 -1.48 5.62 11.21
N ILE A 38 -1.93 4.42 10.79
CA ILE A 38 -3.02 4.27 9.82
C ILE A 38 -4.36 4.37 10.54
N GLU A 39 -5.15 5.39 10.19
CA GLU A 39 -6.54 5.48 10.59
C GLU A 39 -7.42 4.54 9.73
N THR A 40 -8.25 3.74 10.39
CA THR A 40 -9.24 2.91 9.70
C THR A 40 -10.53 3.70 9.54
N VAL A 41 -10.82 4.11 8.31
CA VAL A 41 -12.08 4.79 7.97
C VAL A 41 -13.11 3.77 7.47
N SER A 42 -14.34 3.83 7.99
CA SER A 42 -15.47 3.10 7.42
C SER A 42 -16.07 3.91 6.27
N GLY A 43 -16.36 3.25 5.13
CA GLY A 43 -17.03 3.87 3.98
C GLY A 43 -16.13 4.39 2.84
N ALA A 44 -14.81 4.34 2.98
CA ALA A 44 -13.91 4.67 1.87
C ALA A 44 -14.01 3.59 0.77
N GLY A 45 -14.55 3.96 -0.40
CA GLY A 45 -14.69 3.07 -1.55
C GLY A 45 -16.10 2.54 -1.81
N GLN A 46 -17.13 3.04 -1.11
CA GLN A 46 -18.51 2.81 -1.57
C GLN A 46 -18.71 3.50 -2.91
N LYS A 47 -18.82 2.69 -3.97
CA LYS A 47 -19.30 3.13 -5.27
C LYS A 47 -20.80 3.44 -5.09
N ALA A 48 -21.20 4.68 -5.41
CA ALA A 48 -22.61 5.01 -5.58
C ALA A 48 -23.26 4.14 -6.66
#